data_AF-A0A2N2HI04-F1
#
_entry.id   AF-A0A2N2HI04-F1
#
_cell.length_a   1.000
_cell.length_b   1.000
_cell.length_c   1.000
_cell.angle_alpha   90.00
_cell.angle_beta   90.00
_cell.angle_gamma   90.00
#
_symmetry.space_group_name_H-M   'P 1'
#
loop_
_entity.id
_entity.type
_entity.pdbx_description
1 polymer ?
#
loop_
_entity_poly.entity_id
_entity_poly.type
_entity_poly.pdbx_seq_one_letter_code
_entity_poly.pdbx_strand_id
1 'polypeptide(L)'
;MHIDLDTQRSARPTIVGDEMHRAGVPVPEIESHPAEQTLRYRARARLAILATPRGIVVGFRAPRSHRVVPVDTCQVLVPELDEARGELAAWLAGSVGAGEASLCRGHRGRPAIHLAWEGTLNPRVFAHAEQQVDRGRWAGVSVLLEG
;
A
#
# COMPACT_ATOMS: atom_id res chain seq x y z
N MET A 1 -1.68 -3.35 16.15
CA MET A 1 -0.65 -4.38 16.43
C MET A 1 -1.02 -4.97 17.78
N HIS A 2 -1.34 -6.27 17.86
CA HIS A 2 -1.98 -6.86 19.06
C HIS A 2 -1.01 -7.60 19.99
N ILE A 3 0.27 -7.65 19.62
CA ILE A 3 1.36 -8.25 20.37
C ILE A 3 2.43 -7.17 20.51
N ASP A 4 3.05 -7.05 21.68
CA ASP A 4 4.16 -6.12 21.89
C ASP A 4 5.37 -6.50 21.02
N LEU A 5 6.23 -5.51 20.78
CA LEU A 5 7.36 -5.67 19.86
C LEU A 5 8.45 -6.60 20.40
N ASP A 6 8.64 -6.67 21.71
CA ASP A 6 9.68 -7.50 22.31
C ASP A 6 9.29 -8.97 22.25
N THR A 7 8.01 -9.29 22.47
CA THR A 7 7.43 -10.62 22.21
C THR A 7 7.54 -11.01 20.74
N GLN A 8 7.30 -10.08 19.81
CA GLN A 8 7.51 -10.38 18.37
C GLN A 8 8.98 -10.66 18.03
N ARG A 9 9.91 -9.94 18.66
CA ARG A 9 11.36 -10.08 18.43
C ARG A 9 11.90 -11.37 19.03
N SER A 10 11.49 -11.75 20.24
CA SER A 10 11.94 -12.97 20.90
C SER A 10 11.34 -14.23 20.28
N ALA A 11 10.10 -14.19 19.79
CA ALA A 11 9.45 -15.35 19.18
C ALA A 11 10.02 -15.72 17.80
N ARG A 12 10.51 -14.75 17.02
CA ARG A 12 10.97 -14.98 15.64
C ARG A 12 12.17 -15.94 15.53
N PRO A 13 13.27 -15.75 16.29
CA PRO A 13 14.38 -16.69 16.30
C PRO A 13 13.95 -18.12 16.66
N THR A 14 13.07 -18.27 17.66
CA THR A 14 12.53 -19.58 18.05
C THR A 14 11.77 -20.25 16.90
N ILE A 15 10.85 -19.51 16.25
CA ILE A 15 10.09 -20.03 15.11
C ILE A 15 11.04 -20.48 13.98
N VAL A 16 12.07 -19.69 13.65
CA VAL A 16 13.04 -20.05 12.60
C VAL A 16 13.82 -21.30 12.99
N GLY A 17 14.29 -21.39 14.24
CA GLY A 17 14.99 -22.57 14.74
C GLY A 17 14.14 -23.84 14.69
N ASP A 18 12.86 -23.75 15.07
CA ASP A 18 11.92 -24.88 15.03
C ASP A 18 11.63 -25.36 13.60
N GLU A 19 11.54 -24.44 12.63
CA GLU A 19 11.38 -24.80 11.22
C GLU A 19 12.66 -25.45 10.65
N MET A 20 13.84 -24.93 11.02
CA MET A 20 15.13 -25.52 10.61
C MET A 20 15.31 -26.93 11.18
N HIS A 21 14.97 -27.12 12.46
CA HIS A 21 14.99 -28.44 13.09
C HIS A 21 14.05 -29.42 12.38
N ARG A 22 12.81 -28.99 12.09
CA ARG A 22 11.83 -29.81 11.35
C ARG A 22 12.29 -30.15 9.94
N ALA A 23 13.05 -29.28 9.29
CA ALA A 23 13.65 -29.51 7.99
C ALA A 23 14.90 -30.43 8.03
N GLY A 24 15.36 -30.84 9.22
CA GLY A 24 16.53 -31.70 9.40
C GLY A 24 17.86 -31.00 9.11
N VAL A 25 17.91 -29.67 9.12
CA VAL A 25 19.14 -28.90 8.90
C VAL A 25 19.75 -28.46 10.25
N PRO A 26 21.09 -28.32 10.34
CA PRO A 26 21.73 -27.79 11.55
C PRO A 26 21.20 -26.41 11.89
N VAL A 27 20.82 -26.20 13.16
CA VAL A 27 20.31 -24.92 13.66
C VAL A 27 21.49 -24.11 14.22
N PRO A 28 21.88 -23.00 13.57
CA PRO A 28 22.92 -22.11 14.10
C PRO A 28 22.35 -21.25 15.25
N GLU A 29 23.21 -20.43 15.85
CA GLU A 29 22.74 -19.32 16.68
C GLU A 29 21.98 -18.32 15.80
N ILE A 30 20.72 -18.04 16.14
CA ILE A 30 19.83 -17.15 15.37
C ILE A 30 19.59 -15.89 16.20
N GLU A 31 20.07 -14.76 15.71
CA GLU A 31 19.83 -13.45 16.32
C GLU A 31 18.74 -12.69 15.56
N SER A 32 17.91 -11.92 16.28
CA SER A 32 16.97 -10.98 15.66
C SER A 32 17.61 -9.61 15.51
N HIS A 33 17.71 -9.11 14.27
CA HIS A 33 18.12 -7.73 14.02
C HIS A 33 16.89 -6.80 14.07
N PRO A 34 16.81 -5.88 15.04
CA PRO A 34 15.67 -4.98 15.16
C PRO A 34 15.64 -4.00 13.98
N ALA A 35 14.45 -3.78 13.43
CA ALA A 35 14.24 -2.69 12.47
C ALA A 35 14.43 -1.34 13.17
N GLU A 36 15.05 -0.39 12.48
CA GLU A 36 15.25 0.99 12.95
C GLU A 36 13.91 1.69 13.25
N GLN A 37 12.87 1.35 12.48
CA GLN A 37 11.52 1.91 12.60
C GLN A 37 10.49 0.79 12.56
N THR A 38 9.53 0.85 13.49
CA THR A 38 8.46 -0.16 13.65
C THR A 38 7.13 0.29 13.06
N LEU A 39 7.01 1.60 12.80
CA LEU A 39 5.92 2.25 12.08
C LEU A 39 6.50 3.13 10.98
N ARG A 40 5.67 3.54 10.02
CA ARG A 40 6.05 4.48 8.95
C ARG A 40 7.27 4.07 8.11
N TYR A 41 7.63 2.79 8.07
CA TYR A 41 8.80 2.29 7.36
C TYR A 41 8.50 1.88 5.90
N ARG A 42 7.24 1.69 5.54
CA ARG A 42 6.85 1.09 4.26
C ARG A 42 6.77 2.17 3.17
N ALA A 43 7.73 2.14 2.26
CA ALA A 43 7.87 3.10 1.16
C ALA A 43 7.10 2.72 -0.13
N ARG A 44 6.21 1.73 -0.06
CA ARG A 44 5.35 1.32 -1.18
C ARG A 44 4.08 0.58 -0.74
N ALA A 45 2.98 0.81 -1.44
CA ALA A 45 1.71 0.10 -1.25
C ALA A 45 1.05 -0.22 -2.59
N ARG A 46 0.21 -1.25 -2.58
CA ARG A 46 -0.66 -1.67 -3.69
C ARG A 46 -2.07 -1.75 -3.13
N LEU A 47 -2.98 -0.95 -3.66
CA LEU A 47 -4.32 -0.72 -3.13
C LEU A 47 -5.36 -1.14 -4.17
N ALA A 48 -6.31 -1.96 -3.75
CA ALA A 48 -7.44 -2.32 -4.59
C ALA A 48 -8.46 -1.17 -4.59
N ILE A 49 -9.03 -0.91 -5.77
CA ILE A 49 -10.00 0.15 -6.00
C ILE A 49 -11.24 -0.45 -6.65
N LEU A 50 -12.41 -0.04 -6.17
CA LEU A 50 -13.70 -0.45 -6.71
C LEU A 50 -14.62 0.76 -6.80
N ALA A 51 -15.16 1.04 -7.99
CA ALA A 51 -16.28 1.95 -8.14
C ALA A 51 -17.58 1.24 -7.72
N THR A 52 -18.35 1.90 -6.87
CA THR A 52 -19.64 1.41 -6.37
C THR A 52 -20.71 2.47 -6.64
N PRO A 53 -22.01 2.13 -6.54
CA PRO A 53 -23.09 3.12 -6.61
C PRO A 53 -22.98 4.24 -5.55
N ARG A 54 -22.21 4.03 -4.48
CA ARG A 54 -21.99 5.02 -3.41
C ARG A 54 -20.69 5.81 -3.57
N GLY A 55 -19.92 5.57 -4.63
CA GLY A 55 -18.63 6.20 -4.88
C GLY A 55 -17.48 5.21 -4.95
N ILE A 56 -16.25 5.73 -4.88
CA ILE A 56 -15.02 4.95 -5.00
C ILE A 56 -14.61 4.40 -3.64
N VAL A 57 -14.37 3.09 -3.57
CA VAL A 57 -13.80 2.42 -2.41
C VAL A 57 -12.33 2.11 -2.70
N VAL A 58 -11.44 2.58 -1.84
CA VAL A 58 -9.99 2.33 -1.92
C VAL A 58 -9.54 1.63 -0.65
N GLY A 59 -8.77 0.54 -0.79
CA GLY A 59 -8.32 -0.19 0.38
C GLY A 59 -7.44 -1.40 0.09
N PHE A 60 -7.34 -2.28 1.09
CA PHE A 60 -6.63 -3.55 0.96
C PHE A 60 -7.62 -4.71 0.85
N ARG A 61 -7.17 -5.82 0.28
CA ARG A 61 -7.97 -7.05 0.28
C ARG A 61 -7.98 -7.67 1.67
N ALA A 62 -9.17 -8.04 2.14
CA ALA A 62 -9.29 -8.79 3.40
C ALA A 62 -8.53 -10.13 3.31
N PRO A 63 -8.04 -10.66 4.44
CA PRO A 63 -7.33 -11.94 4.46
C PRO A 63 -8.14 -13.04 3.77
N ARG A 64 -7.51 -13.73 2.80
CA ARG A 64 -8.13 -14.84 2.05
C ARG A 64 -9.44 -14.45 1.35
N SER A 65 -9.58 -13.20 0.89
CA SER A 65 -10.80 -12.70 0.24
C SER A 65 -10.49 -11.65 -0.82
N HIS A 66 -11.39 -11.50 -1.81
CA HIS A 66 -11.34 -10.41 -2.77
C HIS A 66 -12.01 -9.12 -2.27
N ARG A 67 -12.69 -9.17 -1.10
CA ARG A 67 -13.36 -8.01 -0.53
C ARG A 67 -12.36 -6.90 -0.21
N VAL A 68 -12.61 -5.72 -0.75
CA VAL A 68 -11.84 -4.51 -0.47
C VAL A 68 -12.29 -3.94 0.88
N VAL A 69 -11.32 -3.70 1.77
CA VAL A 69 -11.52 -3.11 3.09
C VAL A 69 -10.95 -1.70 3.05
N PRO A 70 -11.79 -0.66 3.16
CA PRO A 70 -11.30 0.70 3.26
C PRO A 70 -10.48 0.87 4.54
N VAL A 71 -9.46 1.71 4.46
CA VAL A 71 -8.57 2.01 5.59
C VAL A 71 -8.50 3.51 5.74
N ASP A 72 -8.74 4.03 6.94
CA ASP A 72 -8.69 5.48 7.19
C ASP A 72 -7.24 5.98 7.25
N THR A 73 -6.36 5.21 7.88
CA THR A 73 -4.91 5.50 8.02
C THR A 73 -4.10 4.20 7.97
N CYS A 74 -2.93 4.22 7.31
CA CYS A 74 -2.03 3.08 7.23
C CYS A 74 -0.75 3.37 8.02
N GLN A 75 -0.72 2.98 9.30
CA GLN A 75 0.35 3.31 10.25
C GLN A 75 1.77 2.84 9.83
N VAL A 76 1.86 1.84 8.97
CA VAL A 76 3.15 1.33 8.49
C VAL A 76 3.65 2.05 7.25
N LEU A 77 2.80 2.77 6.50
CA LEU A 77 3.22 3.57 5.35
C LEU A 77 3.95 4.82 5.82
N VAL A 78 4.97 5.24 5.05
CA VAL A 78 5.56 6.57 5.22
C VAL A 78 4.45 7.63 5.07
N PRO A 79 4.49 8.75 5.83
CA PRO A 79 3.37 9.70 5.91
C PRO A 79 2.91 10.22 4.55
N GLU A 80 3.85 10.54 3.66
CA GLU A 80 3.57 11.09 2.35
C GLU A 80 2.75 10.12 1.47
N LEU A 81 2.96 8.80 1.64
CA LEU A 81 2.18 7.79 0.92
C LEU A 81 0.82 7.52 1.59
N ASP A 82 0.70 7.67 2.90
CA ASP A 82 -0.59 7.52 3.58
C ASP A 82 -1.53 8.69 3.24
N GLU A 83 -0.99 9.91 3.13
CA GLU A 83 -1.70 11.08 2.61
C GLU A 83 -2.18 10.85 1.18
N ALA A 84 -1.27 10.46 0.27
CA ALA A 84 -1.63 10.19 -1.13
C ALA A 84 -2.70 9.08 -1.26
N ARG A 85 -2.60 8.02 -0.45
CA ARG A 85 -3.63 6.97 -0.39
C ARG A 85 -5.00 7.55 -0.03
N GLY A 86 -5.06 8.45 0.95
CA GLY A 86 -6.30 9.09 1.40
C GLY A 86 -7.00 9.91 0.31
N GLU A 87 -6.25 10.43 -0.66
CA GLU A 87 -6.77 11.26 -1.76
C GLU A 87 -7.33 10.45 -2.94
N LEU A 88 -6.97 9.17 -3.06
CA LEU A 88 -7.29 8.36 -4.25
C LEU A 88 -8.79 8.27 -4.53
N ALA A 89 -9.62 8.14 -3.49
CA ALA A 89 -11.07 8.01 -3.67
C ALA A 89 -11.68 9.30 -4.27
N ALA A 90 -11.21 10.46 -3.82
CA ALA A 90 -11.65 11.75 -4.34
C ALA A 90 -11.11 12.00 -5.76
N TRP A 91 -9.85 11.64 -6.00
CA TRP A 91 -9.23 11.75 -7.32
C TRP A 91 -9.98 10.97 -8.40
N LEU A 92 -10.44 9.75 -8.06
CA LEU A 92 -11.12 8.85 -8.99
C LEU A 92 -12.65 9.04 -9.02
N ALA A 93 -13.19 10.01 -8.31
CA ALA A 93 -14.63 10.21 -8.17
C ALA A 93 -15.35 10.33 -9.53
N GLY A 94 -16.47 9.62 -9.66
CA GLY A 94 -17.25 9.55 -10.90
C GLY A 94 -16.70 8.60 -11.97
N SER A 95 -15.59 7.91 -11.70
CA SER A 95 -15.14 6.78 -12.53
C SER A 95 -16.00 5.54 -12.29
N VAL A 96 -16.08 4.67 -13.28
CA VAL A 96 -16.84 3.41 -13.25
C VAL A 96 -15.90 2.25 -13.57
N GLY A 97 -16.04 1.16 -12.82
CA GLY A 97 -15.21 -0.03 -12.97
C GLY A 97 -14.39 -0.34 -11.72
N ALA A 98 -13.22 -0.94 -11.90
CA ALA A 98 -12.34 -1.34 -10.82
C ALA A 98 -10.89 -1.17 -11.24
N GLY A 99 -9.98 -1.22 -10.28
CA GLY A 99 -8.57 -1.10 -10.60
C GLY A 99 -7.69 -1.21 -9.39
N GLU A 100 -6.48 -0.72 -9.57
CA GLU A 100 -5.45 -0.79 -8.57
C GLU A 100 -4.50 0.39 -8.65
N ALA A 101 -4.17 0.96 -7.50
CA ALA A 101 -3.14 1.97 -7.38
C ALA A 101 -1.90 1.38 -6.69
N SER A 102 -0.77 1.45 -7.39
CA SER A 102 0.56 1.25 -6.82
C SER A 102 1.15 2.61 -6.44
N LEU A 103 1.45 2.77 -5.15
CA LEU A 103 2.09 3.95 -4.58
C LEU A 103 3.55 3.59 -4.23
N CYS A 104 4.49 4.46 -4.58
CA CYS A 104 5.87 4.34 -4.13
C CYS A 104 6.47 5.70 -3.79
N ARG A 105 7.50 5.70 -2.94
CA ARG A 105 8.27 6.91 -2.65
C ARG A 105 9.13 7.26 -3.88
N GLY A 106 8.80 8.36 -4.53
CA GLY A 106 9.46 8.87 -5.73
C GLY A 106 10.48 9.97 -5.43
N HIS A 107 10.78 10.77 -6.47
CA HIS A 107 11.80 11.82 -6.40
C HIS A 107 11.52 12.84 -5.29
N ARG A 108 12.54 13.14 -4.48
CA ARG A 108 12.48 14.02 -3.28
C ARG A 108 11.48 13.55 -2.22
N GLY A 109 11.23 12.23 -2.14
CA GLY A 109 10.34 11.65 -1.14
C GLY A 109 8.85 11.78 -1.45
N ARG A 110 8.48 12.36 -2.60
CA ARG A 110 7.10 12.59 -2.99
C ARG A 110 6.45 11.33 -3.56
N PRO A 111 5.13 11.15 -3.46
CA PRO A 111 4.44 9.97 -3.99
C PRO A 111 4.56 9.87 -5.51
N ALA A 112 4.95 8.71 -6.02
CA ALA A 112 4.76 8.31 -7.41
C ALA A 112 3.62 7.30 -7.47
N ILE A 113 2.71 7.48 -8.42
CA ILE A 113 1.46 6.71 -8.51
C ILE A 113 1.36 6.02 -9.87
N HIS A 114 1.11 4.72 -9.85
CA HIS A 114 0.71 3.97 -11.04
C HIS A 114 -0.71 3.44 -10.84
N LEU A 115 -1.61 3.83 -11.72
CA LEU A 115 -3.01 3.40 -11.72
C LEU A 115 -3.23 2.43 -12.88
N ALA A 116 -3.62 1.20 -12.58
CA ALA A 116 -4.21 0.28 -13.55
C ALA A 116 -5.74 0.29 -13.35
N TRP A 117 -6.50 0.43 -14.44
CA TRP A 117 -7.94 0.58 -14.38
C TRP A 117 -8.66 -0.20 -15.47
N GLU A 118 -9.69 -0.95 -15.08
CA GLU A 118 -10.64 -1.62 -15.96
C GLU A 118 -11.97 -0.86 -15.91
N GLY A 119 -12.47 -0.42 -17.07
CA GLY A 119 -13.71 0.35 -17.20
C GLY A 119 -13.46 1.79 -17.65
N THR A 120 -14.27 2.74 -17.16
CA THR A 120 -14.25 4.14 -17.61
C THR A 120 -13.76 5.06 -16.51
N LEU A 121 -12.64 5.76 -16.77
CA LEU A 121 -12.18 6.84 -15.91
C LEU A 121 -12.92 8.14 -16.21
N ASN A 122 -13.24 8.89 -15.14
CA ASN A 122 -13.68 10.27 -15.28
C ASN A 122 -12.55 11.11 -15.92
N PRO A 123 -12.79 11.88 -17.00
CA PRO A 123 -11.75 12.71 -17.63
C PRO A 123 -11.03 13.68 -16.68
N ARG A 124 -11.70 14.11 -15.60
CA ARG A 124 -11.10 14.97 -14.56
C ARG A 124 -9.91 14.31 -13.85
N VAL A 125 -9.82 12.97 -13.86
CA VAL A 125 -8.70 12.22 -13.29
C VAL A 125 -7.37 12.69 -13.88
N PHE A 126 -7.30 12.86 -15.21
CA PHE A 126 -6.07 13.25 -15.89
C PHE A 126 -5.66 14.69 -15.58
N ALA A 127 -6.59 15.63 -15.70
CA ALA A 127 -6.35 17.05 -15.40
C ALA A 127 -5.96 17.27 -13.92
N HIS A 128 -6.59 16.54 -13.00
CA HIS A 128 -6.21 16.58 -11.59
C HIS A 128 -4.80 16.03 -11.37
N ALA A 129 -4.46 14.92 -12.02
CA ALA A 129 -3.17 14.28 -11.85
C ALA A 129 -2.01 15.15 -12.35
N GLU A 130 -2.18 15.80 -13.51
CA GLU A 130 -1.26 16.81 -14.03
C GLU A 130 -1.06 17.95 -13.03
N GLN A 131 -2.16 18.52 -12.51
CA GLN A 131 -2.10 19.59 -11.51
C GLN A 131 -1.33 19.18 -10.23
N GLN A 132 -1.46 17.93 -9.76
CA GLN A 132 -0.74 17.45 -8.58
C GLN A 132 0.77 17.33 -8.83
N VAL A 133 1.16 16.93 -10.03
CA VAL A 133 2.57 16.84 -10.44
C VAL A 133 3.17 18.24 -10.61
N ASP A 134 2.47 19.16 -11.27
CA ASP A 134 2.93 20.54 -11.50
C ASP A 134 3.11 21.33 -10.21
N ARG A 135 2.19 21.14 -9.25
CA ARG A 135 2.31 21.70 -7.90
C ARG A 135 3.37 21.03 -7.05
N GLY A 136 4.01 19.99 -7.59
CA GLY A 136 5.04 19.22 -6.90
C GLY A 136 4.53 18.43 -5.70
N ARG A 137 3.22 18.14 -5.61
CA ARG A 137 2.65 17.27 -4.56
C ARG A 137 2.95 15.81 -4.86
N TRP A 138 2.89 15.41 -6.13
CA TRP A 138 3.30 14.08 -6.59
C TRP A 138 4.62 14.16 -7.37
N ALA A 139 5.42 13.10 -7.29
CA ALA A 139 6.63 12.94 -8.11
C ALA A 139 6.29 12.60 -9.56
N GLY A 140 5.15 11.93 -9.78
CA GLY A 140 4.72 11.50 -11.10
C GLY A 140 3.50 10.58 -11.01
N VAL A 141 2.79 10.46 -12.12
CA VAL A 141 1.62 9.62 -12.26
C VAL A 141 1.68 8.88 -13.59
N SER A 142 1.26 7.63 -13.60
CA SER A 142 1.03 6.86 -14.82
C SER A 142 -0.32 6.17 -14.72
N VAL A 143 -1.03 6.11 -15.85
CA VAL A 143 -2.36 5.51 -15.94
C VAL A 143 -2.34 4.49 -17.08
N LEU A 144 -2.73 3.27 -16.76
CA LEU A 144 -2.96 2.18 -17.69
C LEU A 144 -4.46 1.86 -17.71
N LEU A 145 -5.08 1.96 -18.89
CA LEU A 145 -6.45 1.52 -19.11
C LEU A 145 -6.41 0.10 -19.68
N GLU A 146 -6.99 -0.84 -18.94
CA GLU A 146 -7.21 -2.23 -19.37
C GLU A 146 -8.57 -2.27 -20.07
N GLY A 147 -8.54 -2.63 -21.35
CA GLY A 147 -9.68 -2.60 -22.28
C GLY A 147 -10.44 -3.91 -22.35
#